data_AF-A0A7W6TT21-F1
#
_entry.id   AF-A0A7W6TT21-F1
#
_cell.length_a   1.000
_cell.length_b   1.000
_cell.length_c   1.000
_cell.angle_alpha   90.00
_cell.angle_beta   90.00
_cell.angle_gamma   90.00
#
_symmetry.space_group_name_H-M   'P 1'
#
loop_
_entity.id
_entity.type
_entity.pdbx_description
1 polymer ?
#
loop_
_entity_poly.entity_id
_entity_poly.type
_entity_poly.pdbx_seq_one_letter_code
_entity_poly.pdbx_strand_id
1 'polypeptide(L)'
;MQRERNFFAYQDIESSFEKRPSLWMEPIGDWGEGGVVLFEIPTKEEVHDNIAALWRPKNPLQAKGEHNYTYRLHWGPDSPKPHSLARFTRSGIGARGEDARLFVLDLFGDNLKGVDPAGVKGVVTAEKSEVKNIVTQPNPYTGGWRLSFQCQVKGEPIELRAFLTEGDKPLSEVWSTDGLPEHSAPAGRRR
;
A
#
# COMPACT_ATOMS: atom_id res chain seq x y z
N MET A 1 6.31 -4.47 -3.07
CA MET A 1 6.53 -5.67 -2.23
C MET A 1 5.43 -6.67 -2.53
N GLN A 2 5.75 -7.96 -2.65
CA GLN A 2 4.75 -9.02 -2.80
C GLN A 2 4.28 -9.49 -1.42
N ARG A 3 3.18 -8.90 -0.93
CA ARG A 3 2.63 -9.16 0.41
C ARG A 3 1.68 -10.35 0.45
N GLU A 4 0.82 -10.47 -0.56
CA GLU A 4 -0.07 -11.63 -0.71
C GLU A 4 0.74 -12.82 -1.26
N ARG A 5 0.58 -13.97 -0.62
CA ARG A 5 1.33 -15.20 -0.91
C ARG A 5 0.44 -16.44 -0.95
N ASN A 6 -0.87 -16.26 -0.88
CA ASN A 6 -1.82 -17.34 -1.05
C ASN A 6 -2.07 -17.59 -2.53
N PHE A 7 -1.80 -18.80 -3.00
CA PHE A 7 -2.08 -19.25 -4.37
C PHE A 7 -3.51 -18.92 -4.81
N PHE A 8 -4.50 -19.04 -3.91
CA PHE A 8 -5.91 -18.81 -4.26
C PHE A 8 -6.23 -17.37 -4.64
N ALA A 9 -5.34 -16.41 -4.34
CA ALA A 9 -5.47 -15.03 -4.80
C ALA A 9 -5.06 -14.83 -6.27
N TYR A 10 -4.29 -15.76 -6.83
CA TYR A 10 -3.72 -15.66 -8.19
C TYR A 10 -4.29 -16.71 -9.14
N GLN A 11 -4.51 -17.95 -8.68
CA GLN A 11 -5.06 -19.07 -9.46
C GLN A 11 -4.27 -19.42 -10.74
N ASP A 12 -3.01 -18.97 -10.84
CA ASP A 12 -2.15 -19.21 -11.99
C ASP A 12 -1.06 -20.22 -11.61
N ILE A 13 -1.20 -21.43 -12.16
CA ILE A 13 -0.30 -22.56 -11.91
C ILE A 13 1.06 -22.36 -12.61
N GLU A 14 1.07 -21.69 -13.76
CA GLU A 14 2.28 -21.53 -14.59
C GLU A 14 3.15 -20.39 -14.06
N SER A 15 2.54 -19.24 -13.76
CA SER A 15 3.26 -18.03 -13.36
C SER A 15 3.71 -18.02 -11.91
N SER A 16 3.04 -18.79 -11.03
CA SER A 16 3.35 -18.91 -9.58
C SER A 16 3.60 -17.55 -8.89
N PHE A 17 2.73 -16.58 -9.14
CA PHE A 17 2.88 -15.20 -8.67
C PHE A 17 3.10 -15.09 -7.15
N GLU A 18 2.46 -15.94 -6.36
CA GLU A 18 2.54 -15.97 -4.91
C GLU A 18 3.96 -16.28 -4.38
N LYS A 19 4.79 -16.91 -5.22
CA LYS A 19 6.18 -17.25 -4.91
C LYS A 19 7.18 -16.21 -5.38
N ARG A 20 6.76 -15.20 -6.17
CA ARG A 20 7.66 -14.14 -6.62
C ARG A 20 8.27 -13.41 -5.39
N PRO A 21 9.58 -13.13 -5.40
CA PRO A 21 10.24 -12.52 -4.25
C PRO A 21 9.86 -11.03 -4.12
N SER A 22 9.91 -10.55 -2.90
CA SER A 22 10.06 -9.12 -2.63
C SER A 22 11.53 -8.73 -2.71
N LEU A 23 11.79 -7.48 -3.10
CA LEU A 23 13.11 -6.84 -3.03
C LEU A 23 13.05 -5.69 -2.04
N TRP A 24 13.92 -5.73 -1.02
CA TRP A 24 14.12 -4.65 -0.07
C TRP A 24 15.50 -4.03 -0.25
N MET A 25 15.56 -2.74 -0.52
CA MET A 25 16.80 -1.98 -0.64
C MET A 25 17.14 -1.32 0.71
N GLU A 26 18.33 -1.58 1.23
CA GLU A 26 18.87 -0.95 2.43
C GLU A 26 20.03 -0.02 2.02
N PRO A 27 19.89 1.31 2.11
CA PRO A 27 21.00 2.22 1.88
C PRO A 27 22.05 2.06 2.98
N ILE A 28 23.32 2.11 2.60
CA ILE A 28 24.46 2.04 3.52
C ILE A 28 25.21 3.37 3.44
N GLY A 29 25.38 4.01 4.60
CA GLY A 29 25.95 5.35 4.69
C GLY A 29 24.91 6.45 4.47
N ASP A 30 25.39 7.68 4.33
CA ASP A 30 24.56 8.86 4.09
C ASP A 30 24.46 9.13 2.58
N TRP A 31 23.25 9.07 2.05
CA TRP A 31 22.95 9.34 0.63
C TRP A 31 22.54 10.80 0.39
N GLY A 32 22.54 11.62 1.45
CA GLY A 32 22.10 13.01 1.43
C GLY A 32 20.58 13.17 1.31
N GLU A 33 20.15 14.41 1.11
CA GLU A 33 18.74 14.72 0.89
C GLU A 33 18.25 14.22 -0.46
N GLY A 34 17.02 13.72 -0.49
CA GLY A 34 16.36 13.23 -1.69
C GLY A 34 15.03 12.56 -1.36
N GLY A 35 14.52 11.75 -2.28
CA GLY A 35 13.30 10.99 -2.08
C GLY A 35 13.27 9.73 -2.92
N VAL A 36 12.44 8.78 -2.49
CA VAL A 36 12.08 7.63 -3.33
C VAL A 36 11.01 8.09 -4.31
N VAL A 37 11.22 7.79 -5.59
CA VAL A 37 10.26 8.07 -6.67
C VAL A 37 9.71 6.75 -7.17
N LEU A 38 8.38 6.67 -7.25
CA LEU A 38 7.65 5.56 -7.87
C LEU A 38 7.23 5.99 -9.28
N PHE A 39 7.49 5.12 -10.26
CA PHE A 39 6.99 5.24 -11.62
C PHE A 39 5.98 4.14 -11.88
N GLU A 40 4.80 4.54 -12.32
CA GLU A 40 3.72 3.65 -12.74
C GLU A 40 3.43 3.91 -14.21
N ILE A 41 3.70 2.92 -15.06
CA ILE A 41 3.52 3.02 -16.50
C ILE A 41 2.23 2.26 -16.84
N PRO A 42 1.26 2.88 -17.53
CA PRO A 42 0.07 2.15 -17.97
C PRO A 42 0.44 1.03 -18.94
N THR A 43 0.03 -0.20 -18.64
CA THR A 43 0.17 -1.35 -19.54
C THR A 43 -1.16 -2.10 -19.65
N LYS A 44 -1.36 -2.78 -20.78
CA LYS A 44 -2.49 -3.69 -21.01
C LYS A 44 -2.10 -5.16 -20.89
N GLU A 45 -0.81 -5.45 -20.83
CA GLU A 45 -0.25 -6.81 -20.84
C GLU A 45 0.71 -6.99 -19.64
N GLU A 46 0.65 -8.16 -18.99
CA GLU A 46 1.47 -8.50 -17.81
C GLU A 46 2.95 -8.70 -18.15
N VAL A 47 3.26 -9.04 -19.40
CA VAL A 47 4.62 -9.30 -19.86
C VAL A 47 5.52 -8.06 -19.87
N HIS A 48 4.96 -6.87 -19.67
CA HIS A 48 5.68 -5.62 -19.63
C HIS A 48 5.81 -5.12 -18.18
N ASP A 49 7.06 -5.05 -17.70
CA ASP A 49 7.36 -4.39 -16.43
C ASP A 49 6.89 -2.93 -16.48
N ASN A 50 6.06 -2.58 -15.50
CA ASN A 50 5.37 -1.30 -15.51
C ASN A 50 5.49 -0.52 -14.19
N ILE A 51 6.29 -1.04 -13.26
CA ILE A 51 6.59 -0.44 -11.96
C ILE A 51 8.10 -0.30 -11.80
N ALA A 52 8.56 0.90 -11.48
CA ALA A 52 9.95 1.15 -11.10
C ALA A 52 10.00 2.06 -9.86
N ALA A 53 10.92 1.77 -8.94
CA ALA A 53 11.17 2.59 -7.77
C ALA A 53 12.66 2.92 -7.67
N LEU A 54 13.00 4.20 -7.45
CA LEU A 54 14.39 4.64 -7.39
C LEU A 54 14.59 5.74 -6.36
N TRP A 55 15.80 5.82 -5.79
CA TRP A 55 16.24 6.99 -5.03
C TRP A 55 16.62 8.12 -5.99
N ARG A 56 16.06 9.30 -5.75
CA ARG A 56 16.39 10.54 -6.46
C ARG A 56 16.97 11.55 -5.47
N PRO A 57 18.27 11.89 -5.58
CA PRO A 57 18.86 12.99 -4.82
C PRO A 57 18.12 14.31 -5.08
N LYS A 58 18.03 15.16 -4.05
CA LYS A 58 17.35 16.47 -4.13
C LYS A 58 18.00 17.37 -5.18
N ASN A 59 19.32 17.38 -5.23
CA ASN A 59 20.11 18.16 -6.19
C ASN A 59 20.52 17.28 -7.37
N PRO A 60 20.47 17.80 -8.61
CA PRO A 60 21.00 17.09 -9.77
C PRO A 60 22.46 16.68 -9.59
N LEU A 61 22.77 15.44 -9.98
CA LEU A 61 24.14 14.94 -10.04
C LEU A 61 24.94 15.75 -11.05
N GLN A 62 26.14 16.18 -10.67
CA GLN A 62 26.97 17.04 -11.51
C GLN A 62 27.63 16.21 -12.61
N ALA A 63 27.64 16.74 -13.84
CA ALA A 63 28.36 16.10 -14.93
C ALA A 63 29.85 15.99 -14.57
N LYS A 64 30.46 14.83 -14.88
CA LYS A 64 31.86 14.52 -14.58
C LYS A 64 32.21 14.47 -13.07
N GLY A 65 31.21 14.46 -12.19
CA GLY A 65 31.39 14.20 -10.76
C GLY A 65 31.40 12.70 -10.45
N GLU A 66 32.04 12.33 -9.34
CA GLU A 66 31.94 10.98 -8.76
C GLU A 66 30.89 10.98 -7.65
N HIS A 67 30.02 9.98 -7.65
CA HIS A 67 28.97 9.81 -6.65
C HIS A 67 28.94 8.35 -6.18
N ASN A 68 29.21 8.14 -4.89
CA ASN A 68 29.28 6.81 -4.30
C ASN A 68 27.98 6.49 -3.55
N TYR A 69 27.30 5.43 -3.97
CA TYR A 69 26.08 4.92 -3.32
C TYR A 69 26.30 3.45 -2.96
N THR A 70 26.49 3.19 -1.67
CA THR A 70 26.59 1.82 -1.15
C THR A 70 25.21 1.37 -0.68
N TYR A 71 24.78 0.17 -1.07
CA TYR A 71 23.50 -0.40 -0.67
C TYR A 71 23.59 -1.92 -0.52
N ARG A 72 22.59 -2.48 0.14
CA ARG A 72 22.32 -3.92 0.19
C ARG A 72 20.93 -4.21 -0.34
N LEU A 73 20.83 -5.27 -1.13
CA LEU A 73 19.58 -5.79 -1.65
C LEU A 73 19.22 -7.08 -0.91
N HIS A 74 18.02 -7.12 -0.34
CA HIS A 74 17.48 -8.30 0.32
C HIS A 74 16.36 -8.86 -0.54
N TRP A 75 16.59 -10.03 -1.12
CA TRP A 75 15.58 -10.77 -1.89
C TRP A 75 14.95 -11.81 -0.97
N GLY A 76 13.63 -11.81 -0.86
CA GLY A 76 12.98 -12.74 0.05
C GLY A 76 11.48 -12.55 0.17
N PRO A 77 10.86 -13.26 1.13
CA PRO A 77 9.41 -13.17 1.31
C PRO A 77 8.97 -11.79 1.83
N ASP A 78 9.83 -11.11 2.59
CA ASP A 78 9.52 -9.87 3.29
C ASP A 78 10.78 -9.02 3.59
N SER A 79 10.61 -7.91 4.31
CA SER A 79 11.72 -7.10 4.81
C SER A 79 12.65 -7.90 5.75
N PRO A 80 13.96 -7.59 5.77
CA PRO A 80 14.94 -8.32 6.58
C PRO A 80 14.84 -8.04 8.09
N LYS A 81 14.13 -6.97 8.50
CA LYS A 81 13.99 -6.55 9.90
C LYS A 81 12.50 -6.55 10.27
N PRO A 82 12.11 -7.14 11.41
CA PRO A 82 10.72 -7.11 11.85
C PRO A 82 10.26 -5.67 12.11
N HIS A 83 9.02 -5.37 11.74
CA HIS A 83 8.37 -4.09 11.99
C HIS A 83 7.50 -4.17 13.25
N SER A 84 7.61 -3.17 14.13
CA SER A 84 6.80 -3.09 15.36
C SER A 84 5.37 -2.62 15.13
N LEU A 85 5.10 -2.01 13.97
CA LEU A 85 3.80 -1.53 13.56
C LEU A 85 3.08 -2.59 12.73
N ALA A 86 1.75 -2.63 12.83
CA ALA A 86 0.94 -3.43 11.95
C ALA A 86 1.04 -2.94 10.50
N ARG A 87 0.93 -3.88 9.57
CA ARG A 87 1.01 -3.61 8.13
C ARG A 87 -0.32 -3.89 7.46
N PHE A 88 -0.59 -3.17 6.39
CA PHE A 88 -1.71 -3.47 5.51
C PHE A 88 -1.40 -4.72 4.68
N THR A 89 -2.23 -5.74 4.81
CA THR A 89 -2.06 -7.01 4.10
C THR A 89 -2.93 -7.08 2.86
N ARG A 90 -4.04 -6.34 2.83
CA ARG A 90 -4.96 -6.31 1.70
C ARG A 90 -5.65 -4.96 1.59
N SER A 91 -5.82 -4.49 0.36
CA SER A 91 -6.63 -3.32 0.03
C SER A 91 -7.73 -3.74 -0.94
N GLY A 92 -8.98 -3.44 -0.61
CA GLY A 92 -10.13 -3.63 -1.48
C GLY A 92 -10.84 -2.31 -1.72
N ILE A 93 -11.22 -2.06 -2.97
CA ILE A 93 -11.99 -0.88 -3.38
C ILE A 93 -13.26 -1.38 -4.07
N GLY A 94 -14.41 -0.96 -3.56
CA GLY A 94 -15.72 -1.32 -4.09
C GLY A 94 -16.53 -0.09 -4.49
N ALA A 95 -17.48 -0.28 -5.40
CA ALA A 95 -18.46 0.76 -5.74
C ALA A 95 -19.41 1.02 -4.56
N ARG A 96 -19.79 2.28 -4.35
CA ARG A 96 -20.78 2.69 -3.35
C ARG A 96 -21.61 3.84 -3.92
N GLY A 97 -22.70 3.51 -4.60
CA GLY A 97 -23.43 4.52 -5.39
C GLY A 97 -22.61 5.01 -6.58
N GLU A 98 -23.02 6.14 -7.15
CA GLU A 98 -22.40 6.69 -8.37
C GLU A 98 -21.05 7.36 -8.09
N ASP A 99 -21.01 8.23 -7.08
CA ASP A 99 -19.87 9.14 -6.82
C ASP A 99 -19.05 8.78 -5.57
N ALA A 100 -19.22 7.57 -5.03
CA ALA A 100 -18.44 7.14 -3.88
C ALA A 100 -17.86 5.73 -4.05
N ARG A 101 -16.78 5.50 -3.30
CA ARG A 101 -16.09 4.22 -3.19
C ARG A 101 -16.04 3.78 -1.75
N LEU A 102 -16.18 2.49 -1.52
CA LEU A 102 -15.94 1.84 -0.25
C LEU A 102 -14.53 1.27 -0.26
N PHE A 103 -13.71 1.70 0.69
CA PHE A 103 -12.39 1.14 0.96
C PHE A 103 -12.50 0.13 2.08
N VAL A 104 -11.88 -1.03 1.90
CA VAL A 104 -11.79 -2.09 2.89
C VAL A 104 -10.34 -2.52 2.97
N LEU A 105 -9.68 -2.10 4.04
CA LEU A 105 -8.27 -2.31 4.27
C LEU A 105 -8.11 -3.30 5.42
N ASP A 106 -7.44 -4.43 5.18
CA ASP A 106 -7.11 -5.40 6.23
C ASP A 106 -5.66 -5.21 6.66
N LEU A 107 -5.44 -5.27 7.97
CA LEU A 107 -4.15 -5.07 8.61
C LEU A 107 -3.82 -6.24 9.53
N PHE A 108 -2.52 -6.52 9.69
CA PHE A 108 -2.02 -7.51 10.62
C PHE A 108 -0.72 -7.02 11.27
N GLY A 109 -0.57 -7.31 12.57
CA GLY A 109 0.64 -7.01 13.34
C GLY A 109 0.51 -7.52 14.76
N ASP A 110 1.61 -8.01 15.33
CA ASP A 110 1.61 -8.56 16.69
C ASP A 110 1.23 -7.50 17.74
N ASN A 111 1.54 -6.23 17.48
CA ASN A 111 1.18 -5.10 18.34
C ASN A 111 -0.33 -4.81 18.38
N LEU A 112 -1.13 -5.44 17.51
CA LEU A 112 -2.60 -5.35 17.53
C LEU A 112 -3.25 -6.47 18.35
N LYS A 113 -2.48 -7.46 18.81
CA LYS A 113 -3.00 -8.56 19.63
C LYS A 113 -3.35 -8.05 21.02
N GLY A 114 -4.59 -8.26 21.44
CA GLY A 114 -5.06 -7.90 22.78
C GLY A 114 -5.30 -6.41 23.01
N VAL A 115 -5.22 -5.57 21.97
CA VAL A 115 -5.59 -4.16 22.07
C VAL A 115 -7.10 -4.04 22.27
N ASP A 116 -7.54 -3.16 23.18
CA ASP A 116 -8.96 -2.90 23.42
C ASP A 116 -9.57 -2.22 22.18
N PRO A 117 -10.59 -2.83 21.56
CA PRO A 117 -11.23 -2.23 20.40
C PRO A 117 -11.85 -0.85 20.61
N ALA A 118 -12.24 -0.51 21.83
CA ALA A 118 -12.76 0.83 22.12
C ALA A 118 -11.67 1.92 21.98
N GLY A 119 -10.39 1.56 22.12
CA GLY A 119 -9.26 2.47 22.01
C GLY A 119 -8.73 2.67 20.57
N VAL A 120 -9.06 1.76 19.64
CA VAL A 120 -8.50 1.76 18.29
C VAL A 120 -9.28 2.68 17.35
N LYS A 121 -8.61 3.69 16.82
CA LYS A 121 -9.19 4.64 15.86
C LYS A 121 -8.50 4.55 14.51
N GLY A 122 -9.32 4.55 13.45
CA GLY A 122 -8.86 4.74 12.09
C GLY A 122 -8.75 6.23 11.80
N VAL A 123 -7.59 6.67 11.33
CA VAL A 123 -7.36 8.03 10.85
C VAL A 123 -7.25 7.95 9.34
N VAL A 124 -8.09 8.72 8.63
CA VAL A 124 -8.11 8.76 7.18
C VAL A 124 -8.12 10.22 6.72
N THR A 125 -7.21 10.56 5.82
CA THR A 125 -7.12 11.89 5.21
C THR A 125 -7.27 11.75 3.70
N ALA A 126 -8.05 12.63 3.09
CA ALA A 126 -8.22 12.72 1.65
C ALA A 126 -7.97 14.16 1.21
N GLU A 127 -7.16 14.34 0.17
CA GLU A 127 -7.07 15.65 -0.48
C GLU A 127 -8.29 15.85 -1.39
N LYS A 128 -8.97 17.00 -1.25
CA LYS A 128 -10.09 17.43 -2.10
C LYS A 128 -11.29 16.49 -2.14
N SER A 129 -11.42 15.59 -1.17
CA SER A 129 -12.56 14.69 -1.07
C SER A 129 -13.07 14.52 0.35
N GLU A 130 -14.34 14.13 0.46
CA GLU A 130 -15.01 13.89 1.73
C GLU A 130 -14.93 12.40 2.10
N VAL A 131 -14.37 12.14 3.29
CA VAL A 131 -14.32 10.80 3.89
C VAL A 131 -15.45 10.67 4.92
N LYS A 132 -16.16 9.55 4.87
CA LYS A 132 -17.27 9.21 5.77
C LYS A 132 -17.16 7.78 6.27
N ASN A 133 -17.92 7.49 7.33
CA ASN A 133 -18.16 6.13 7.80
C ASN A 133 -16.86 5.36 8.05
N ILE A 134 -15.89 5.99 8.71
CA ILE A 134 -14.66 5.34 9.13
C ILE A 134 -15.00 4.35 10.25
N VAL A 135 -14.76 3.08 10.00
CA VAL A 135 -15.01 1.97 10.93
C VAL A 135 -13.74 1.15 11.10
N THR A 136 -13.36 0.94 12.35
CA THR A 136 -12.27 0.04 12.75
C THR A 136 -12.85 -1.11 13.56
N GLN A 137 -12.45 -2.34 13.21
CA GLN A 137 -12.91 -3.53 13.93
C GLN A 137 -11.87 -4.66 13.86
N PRO A 138 -11.81 -5.53 14.87
CA PRO A 138 -11.09 -6.79 14.76
C PRO A 138 -11.63 -7.63 13.61
N ASN A 139 -10.74 -8.35 12.91
CA ASN A 139 -11.09 -9.30 11.88
C ASN A 139 -10.73 -10.72 12.36
N PRO A 140 -11.70 -11.50 12.88
CA PRO A 140 -11.41 -12.82 13.46
C PRO A 140 -10.96 -13.84 12.42
N TYR A 141 -11.27 -13.63 11.14
CA TYR A 141 -10.89 -14.55 10.06
C TYR A 141 -9.42 -14.43 9.65
N THR A 142 -8.82 -13.25 9.85
CA THR A 142 -7.40 -13.01 9.56
C THR A 142 -6.55 -12.93 10.82
N GLY A 143 -7.17 -12.91 12.01
CA GLY A 143 -6.49 -12.63 13.28
C GLY A 143 -5.94 -11.20 13.38
N GLY A 144 -6.37 -10.31 12.49
CA GLY A 144 -5.91 -8.93 12.39
C GLY A 144 -7.04 -7.94 12.61
N TRP A 145 -6.97 -6.82 11.89
CA TRP A 145 -7.90 -5.71 11.97
C TRP A 145 -8.41 -5.29 10.59
N ARG A 146 -9.56 -4.64 10.56
CA ARG A 146 -10.12 -4.03 9.36
C ARG A 146 -10.40 -2.56 9.61
N LEU A 147 -9.95 -1.74 8.69
CA LEU A 147 -10.32 -0.34 8.52
C LEU A 147 -11.18 -0.24 7.26
N SER A 148 -12.40 0.27 7.37
CA SER A 148 -13.22 0.61 6.22
C SER A 148 -13.70 2.04 6.29
N PHE A 149 -13.85 2.67 5.13
CA PHE A 149 -14.36 4.03 5.00
C PHE A 149 -14.95 4.25 3.61
N GLN A 150 -15.78 5.27 3.49
CA GLN A 150 -16.32 5.73 2.22
C GLN A 150 -15.64 7.03 1.84
N CYS A 151 -15.27 7.17 0.57
CA CYS A 151 -14.72 8.41 0.04
C CYS A 151 -15.49 8.80 -1.21
N GLN A 152 -15.82 10.08 -1.36
CA GLN A 152 -16.33 10.60 -2.63
C GLN A 152 -15.20 10.55 -3.68
N VAL A 153 -15.52 10.24 -4.93
CA VAL A 153 -14.55 10.25 -6.03
C VAL A 153 -15.28 10.82 -7.23
N LYS A 154 -14.94 12.05 -7.63
CA LYS A 154 -15.63 12.82 -8.68
C LYS A 154 -14.63 13.27 -9.74
N GLY A 155 -14.39 12.46 -10.77
CA GLY A 155 -13.54 12.76 -11.93
C GLY A 155 -12.04 12.97 -11.68
N GLU A 156 -11.67 13.58 -10.57
CA GLU A 156 -10.31 13.96 -10.24
C GLU A 156 -9.60 12.86 -9.44
N PRO A 157 -8.31 12.61 -9.73
CA PRO A 157 -7.49 11.74 -8.91
C PRO A 157 -7.41 12.26 -7.46
N ILE A 158 -7.60 11.36 -6.50
CA ILE A 158 -7.49 11.67 -5.06
C ILE A 158 -6.28 10.97 -4.44
N GLU A 159 -5.55 11.68 -3.57
CA GLU A 159 -4.59 11.08 -2.66
C GLU A 159 -5.29 10.76 -1.34
N LEU A 160 -5.16 9.50 -0.89
CA LEU A 160 -5.68 9.03 0.38
C LEU A 160 -4.54 8.57 1.25
N ARG A 161 -4.65 8.82 2.55
CA ARG A 161 -3.80 8.20 3.57
C ARG A 161 -4.65 7.64 4.69
N ALA A 162 -4.26 6.48 5.19
CA ALA A 162 -4.98 5.78 6.25
C ALA A 162 -4.03 5.06 7.21
N PHE A 163 -4.31 5.10 8.51
CA PHE A 163 -3.57 4.36 9.54
C PHE A 163 -4.42 4.14 10.80
N LEU A 164 -3.97 3.23 11.66
CA LEU A 164 -4.57 2.94 12.96
C LEU A 164 -3.79 3.60 14.10
N THR A 165 -4.51 4.05 15.12
CA THR A 165 -3.98 4.67 16.34
C THR A 165 -4.68 4.18 17.60
N GLU A 166 -3.99 4.28 18.72
CA GLU A 166 -4.55 4.21 20.08
C GLU A 166 -4.15 5.50 20.81
N GLY A 167 -5.09 6.44 20.96
CA GLY A 167 -4.73 7.82 21.33
C GLY A 167 -3.76 8.43 20.30
N ASP A 168 -2.62 8.93 20.77
CA ASP A 168 -1.57 9.50 19.91
C ASP A 168 -0.55 8.46 19.42
N LYS A 169 -0.68 7.20 19.85
CA LYS A 169 0.27 6.14 19.51
C LYS A 169 -0.10 5.50 18.16
N PRO A 170 0.77 5.51 17.15
CA PRO A 170 0.52 4.78 15.91
C PRO A 170 0.56 3.27 16.16
N LEU A 171 -0.44 2.56 15.62
CA LEU A 171 -0.53 1.11 15.67
C LEU A 171 -0.19 0.46 14.32
N SER A 172 -0.22 1.21 13.22
CA SER A 172 0.10 0.68 11.90
C SER A 172 1.08 1.58 11.15
N GLU A 173 1.64 1.05 10.06
CA GLU A 173 2.17 1.87 8.98
C GLU A 173 1.09 2.79 8.39
N VAL A 174 1.49 3.71 7.52
CA VAL A 174 0.57 4.53 6.74
C VAL A 174 0.32 3.83 5.41
N TRP A 175 -0.95 3.54 5.12
CA TRP A 175 -1.39 3.20 3.78
C TRP A 175 -1.60 4.48 2.99
N SER A 176 -1.08 4.55 1.77
CA SER A 176 -1.31 5.67 0.86
C SER A 176 -1.65 5.18 -0.53
N THR A 177 -2.43 5.96 -1.27
CA THR A 177 -2.69 5.75 -2.69
C THR A 177 -2.48 7.02 -3.46
N ASP A 178 -1.82 6.89 -4.61
CA ASP A 178 -1.67 8.00 -5.54
C ASP A 178 -2.76 7.92 -6.61
N GLY A 179 -3.49 9.01 -6.74
CA GLY A 179 -4.30 9.32 -7.91
C GLY A 179 -5.28 8.25 -8.39
N LEU A 180 -6.22 7.80 -7.55
CA LEU A 180 -7.33 6.92 -7.97
C LEU A 180 -8.24 7.61 -9.02
N PRO A 181 -8.26 7.18 -10.31
CA PRO A 181 -9.14 7.76 -11.33
C PRO A 181 -10.41 6.90 -11.56
N GLU A 182 -11.40 7.50 -12.21
CA GLU A 182 -12.81 7.05 -12.32
C GLU A 182 -13.10 5.66 -12.92
N HIS A 183 -14.26 5.13 -12.50
CA HIS A 183 -15.08 4.03 -13.07
C HIS A 183 -14.47 3.21 -14.22
N SER A 184 -13.89 2.06 -13.88
CA SER A 184 -14.03 0.89 -14.76
C SER A 184 -15.43 0.31 -14.55
N ALA A 185 -16.34 0.63 -15.46
CA ALA A 185 -17.61 -0.10 -15.58
C ALA A 185 -17.32 -1.61 -15.62
N PRO A 186 -18.16 -2.47 -15.02
CA PRO A 186 -17.93 -3.90 -15.06
C PRO A 186 -17.89 -4.34 -16.53
N ALA A 187 -16.75 -4.86 -16.98
CA ALA A 187 -16.66 -5.57 -18.24
C ALA A 187 -17.78 -6.62 -18.24
N GLY A 188 -18.75 -6.44 -19.14
CA GLY A 188 -19.96 -7.24 -19.19
C GLY A 188 -19.59 -8.72 -19.14
N ARG A 189 -20.25 -9.47 -18.25
CA ARG A 189 -20.30 -10.93 -18.29
C ARG A 189 -20.70 -11.33 -19.71
N ARG A 190 -19.74 -11.81 -20.51
CA ARG A 190 -20.07 -12.72 -21.61
C ARG A 190 -20.40 -14.06 -20.95
N ARG A 191 -21.63 -14.49 -21.18
CA ARG A 191 -22.14 -15.82 -20.84
C ARG A 191 -21.36 -16.90 -21.58
#